data_AF-A0A966GN20-F1
#
_entry.id   AF-A0A966GN20-F1
#
_cell.length_a   1.000
_cell.length_b   1.000
_cell.length_c   1.000
_cell.angle_alpha   90.00
_cell.angle_beta   90.00
_cell.angle_gamma   90.00
#
_symmetry.space_group_name_H-M   'P 1'
#
loop_
_entity.id
_entity.type
_entity.pdbx_description
1 polymer ?
#
loop_
_entity_poly.entity_id
_entity_poly.type
_entity_poly.pdbx_seq_one_letter_code
_entity_poly.pdbx_strand_id
1 'polypeptide(L)'
;MKKSLFLISLSLIVVLAVFMIAKNGETKNRPYYSGDAISFNGEVFLGSTNSGYLEVFRLNGKSLDSISRFKHYNARFNSYEDFYDLKFSQEGPKLFVYTINGYSLYKYEIINNKLELVEESKNTYWEWYNRVDKFGDKIATISAKGVKIWNNNLEIISSYDLKNEETPYSLRASNNFYATNVSGDYLEIHNLENRSLAAKIAINFFQKPNNHKTYQDANLNTYVVDDYYAKKYSLEGKLLGSFRHLDYEGFDITSSGNGFVYFSNGMGVVKLLASDMSLKDYAYTYSLGGNGGWAMGLSVVNNKGYDNIVIFNNTNILVLDHNLNKLASVSSTEEEDPYPLENLYLNLSHPSATNGAKITVNGGGFLPNETLEIALDGNITLVQANNAGRFSKELEIIGFKYGRTNEIKAGVTDIKVTGRDSKLTYSISFTVTD
;
A
#
# COMPACT_ATOMS: atom_id res chain seq x y z
N MET A 1 -30.32 53.05 6.51
CA MET A 1 -29.36 52.43 7.46
C MET A 1 -29.74 51.02 7.94
N LYS A 2 -30.98 50.72 8.36
CA LYS A 2 -31.30 49.39 8.92
C LYS A 2 -31.20 48.20 7.94
N LYS A 3 -31.43 48.40 6.63
CA LYS A 3 -31.32 47.34 5.61
C LYS A 3 -29.88 46.94 5.27
N SER A 4 -28.91 47.87 5.35
CA SER A 4 -27.50 47.54 5.03
C SER A 4 -26.83 46.74 6.15
N LEU A 5 -27.15 47.03 7.41
CA LEU A 5 -26.68 46.27 8.57
C LEU A 5 -27.17 44.81 8.56
N PHE A 6 -28.42 44.57 8.13
CA PHE A 6 -28.99 43.23 8.03
C PHE A 6 -28.34 42.38 6.93
N LEU A 7 -28.03 42.99 5.77
CA LEU A 7 -27.35 42.29 4.68
C LEU A 7 -25.90 41.92 5.03
N ILE A 8 -25.21 42.79 5.76
CA ILE A 8 -23.85 42.52 6.25
C ILE A 8 -23.87 41.37 7.27
N SER A 9 -24.80 41.36 8.23
CA SER A 9 -24.87 40.26 9.21
C SER A 9 -25.23 38.93 8.56
N LEU A 10 -26.10 38.91 7.56
CA LEU A 10 -26.47 37.69 6.84
C LEU A 10 -25.29 37.13 6.03
N SER A 11 -24.52 38.01 5.36
CA SER A 11 -23.30 37.58 4.66
C SER A 11 -22.23 37.03 5.61
N LEU A 12 -22.09 37.62 6.80
CA LEU A 12 -21.13 37.16 7.81
C LEU A 12 -21.49 35.77 8.35
N ILE A 13 -22.78 35.51 8.58
CA ILE A 13 -23.28 34.19 9.03
C ILE A 13 -23.08 33.12 7.95
N VAL A 14 -23.33 33.44 6.67
CA VAL A 14 -23.08 32.50 5.57
C VAL A 14 -21.59 32.19 5.43
N VAL A 15 -20.71 33.20 5.54
CA VAL A 15 -19.26 32.99 5.50
C VAL A 15 -18.80 32.16 6.70
N LEU A 16 -19.25 32.47 7.92
CA LEU A 16 -18.97 31.68 9.12
C LEU A 16 -19.49 30.23 9.03
N ALA A 17 -20.66 30.02 8.43
CA ALA A 17 -21.21 28.68 8.20
C ALA A 17 -20.37 27.89 7.17
N VAL A 18 -19.87 28.54 6.11
CA VAL A 18 -18.96 27.91 5.13
C VAL A 18 -17.63 27.52 5.79
N PHE A 19 -17.09 28.34 6.70
CA PHE A 19 -15.89 27.98 7.46
C PHE A 19 -16.12 26.89 8.52
N MET A 20 -17.34 26.74 9.05
CA MET A 20 -17.67 25.62 9.95
C MET A 20 -18.02 24.32 9.23
N ILE A 21 -18.33 24.35 7.93
CA ILE A 21 -18.62 23.16 7.10
C ILE A 21 -17.36 22.65 6.38
N ALA A 22 -16.29 23.43 6.33
CA ALA A 22 -14.98 22.93 5.93
C ALA A 22 -14.50 21.93 7.01
N LYS A 23 -14.91 20.67 6.88
CA LYS A 23 -14.34 19.57 7.66
C LYS A 23 -12.83 19.67 7.53
N ASN A 24 -12.14 19.81 8.67
CA ASN A 24 -10.72 19.52 8.74
C ASN A 24 -10.50 18.21 7.98
N GLY A 25 -9.56 18.20 7.03
CA GLY A 25 -9.33 17.02 6.18
C GLY A 25 -9.19 15.80 7.07
N GLU A 26 -10.21 14.93 7.06
CA GLU A 26 -10.17 13.69 7.81
C GLU A 26 -8.99 12.89 7.24
N THR A 27 -7.98 12.62 8.07
CA THR A 27 -6.90 11.72 7.71
C THR A 27 -7.54 10.40 7.32
N LYS A 28 -7.26 9.93 6.11
CA LYS A 28 -7.81 8.66 5.63
C LYS A 28 -7.10 7.55 6.41
N ASN A 29 -7.82 6.51 6.83
CA ASN A 29 -7.16 5.37 7.46
C ASN A 29 -6.37 4.57 6.40
N ARG A 30 -5.22 4.00 6.79
CA ARG A 30 -4.43 3.11 5.94
C ARG A 30 -5.27 1.90 5.51
N PRO A 31 -5.37 1.58 4.22
CA PRO A 31 -6.21 0.50 3.74
C PRO A 31 -5.60 -0.89 4.01
N TYR A 32 -6.41 -1.93 4.20
CA TYR A 32 -5.95 -3.32 4.18
C TYR A 32 -6.08 -3.89 2.77
N TYR A 33 -5.14 -3.66 1.85
CA TYR A 33 -5.22 -4.18 0.48
C TYR A 33 -4.51 -5.51 0.26
N SER A 34 -3.69 -5.94 1.21
CA SER A 34 -2.94 -7.19 1.13
C SER A 34 -2.83 -7.88 2.49
N GLY A 35 -2.49 -9.16 2.42
CA GLY A 35 -2.32 -10.03 3.56
C GLY A 35 -2.38 -11.48 3.14
N ASP A 36 -2.33 -12.36 4.14
CA ASP A 36 -2.38 -13.80 3.94
C ASP A 36 -3.29 -14.43 4.99
N ALA A 37 -3.72 -15.66 4.72
CA ALA A 37 -4.47 -16.44 5.68
C ALA A 37 -4.10 -17.91 5.56
N ILE A 38 -4.18 -18.64 6.66
CA ILE A 38 -3.89 -20.07 6.73
C ILE A 38 -4.83 -20.77 7.70
N SER A 39 -5.18 -22.01 7.39
CA SER A 39 -5.85 -22.93 8.30
C SER A 39 -4.77 -23.79 8.99
N PHE A 40 -4.75 -23.79 10.32
CA PHE A 40 -3.78 -24.53 11.10
C PHE A 40 -4.45 -25.13 12.34
N ASN A 41 -4.34 -26.45 12.51
CA ASN A 41 -5.00 -27.19 13.61
C ASN A 41 -6.51 -26.93 13.76
N GLY A 42 -7.20 -26.65 12.66
CA GLY A 42 -8.65 -26.40 12.67
C GLY A 42 -9.05 -24.98 13.09
N GLU A 43 -8.08 -24.08 13.20
CA GLU A 43 -8.24 -22.65 13.43
C GLU A 43 -7.82 -21.87 12.17
N VAL A 44 -8.39 -20.68 11.96
CA VAL A 44 -8.01 -19.79 10.86
C VAL A 44 -7.21 -18.64 11.43
N PHE A 45 -6.00 -18.46 10.89
CA PHE A 45 -5.13 -17.34 11.15
C PHE A 45 -5.10 -16.46 9.90
N LEU A 46 -5.03 -15.15 10.12
CA LEU A 46 -4.88 -14.18 9.04
C LEU A 46 -4.00 -13.03 9.52
N GLY A 47 -3.41 -12.30 8.59
CA GLY A 47 -2.57 -11.17 8.94
C GLY A 47 -2.43 -10.19 7.80
N SER A 48 -2.02 -8.97 8.15
CA SER A 48 -1.67 -7.93 7.21
C SER A 48 -0.52 -7.07 7.76
N THR A 49 0.15 -6.37 6.85
CA THR A 49 1.19 -5.37 7.13
C THR A 49 0.82 -3.97 6.66
N ASN A 50 -0.36 -3.75 6.06
CA ASN A 50 -0.65 -2.47 5.40
C ASN A 50 -0.76 -1.26 6.36
N SER A 51 -0.97 -1.51 7.64
CA SER A 51 -0.92 -0.50 8.70
C SER A 51 0.52 -0.08 9.05
N GLY A 52 1.53 -0.73 8.47
CA GLY A 52 2.94 -0.65 8.86
C GLY A 52 3.31 -1.57 10.04
N TYR A 53 2.32 -2.08 10.77
CA TYR A 53 2.51 -3.07 11.83
C TYR A 53 2.45 -4.48 11.26
N LEU A 54 3.17 -5.43 11.86
CA LEU A 54 2.85 -6.84 11.67
C LEU A 54 1.61 -7.17 12.52
N GLU A 55 0.47 -7.32 11.86
CA GLU A 55 -0.81 -7.65 12.50
C GLU A 55 -1.19 -9.09 12.21
N VAL A 56 -1.40 -9.88 13.25
CA VAL A 56 -1.85 -11.28 13.16
C VAL A 56 -3.10 -11.45 13.99
N PHE A 57 -4.11 -12.06 13.39
CA PHE A 57 -5.42 -12.29 13.99
C PHE A 57 -5.78 -13.78 13.91
N ARG A 58 -6.61 -14.21 14.85
CA ARG A 58 -7.25 -15.53 14.85
C ARG A 58 -8.76 -15.37 14.76
N LEU A 59 -9.38 -16.15 13.88
CA LEU A 59 -10.84 -16.24 13.82
C LEU A 59 -11.37 -17.02 15.02
N ASN A 60 -12.18 -16.36 15.85
CA ASN A 60 -12.83 -16.95 17.02
C ASN A 60 -14.35 -16.75 16.92
N GLY A 61 -15.03 -17.71 16.27
CA GLY A 61 -16.46 -17.61 16.00
C GLY A 61 -16.79 -16.42 15.09
N LYS A 62 -17.29 -15.33 15.69
CA LYS A 62 -17.70 -14.10 15.00
C LYS A 62 -16.75 -12.91 15.22
N SER A 63 -15.62 -13.11 15.89
CA SER A 63 -14.59 -12.08 16.10
C SER A 63 -13.26 -12.46 15.45
N LEU A 64 -12.45 -11.44 15.18
CA LEU A 64 -11.03 -11.57 14.87
C LEU A 64 -10.24 -11.11 16.09
N ASP A 65 -9.70 -12.07 16.83
CA ASP A 65 -8.93 -11.79 18.04
C ASP A 65 -7.49 -11.45 17.63
N SER A 66 -7.01 -10.27 18.01
CA SER A 66 -5.62 -9.86 17.76
C SER A 66 -4.66 -10.75 18.56
N ILE A 67 -3.79 -11.46 17.85
CA ILE A 67 -2.70 -12.26 18.42
C ILE A 67 -1.48 -11.37 18.68
N SER A 68 -1.13 -10.58 17.67
CA SER A 68 0.06 -9.74 17.73
C SER A 68 -0.10 -8.52 16.85
N ARG A 69 0.51 -7.42 17.31
CA ARG A 69 0.56 -6.13 16.63
C ARG A 69 1.79 -5.39 17.11
N PHE A 70 2.80 -5.26 16.25
CA PHE A 70 4.02 -4.50 16.58
C PHE A 70 4.72 -3.98 15.32
N LYS A 71 5.56 -2.95 15.48
CA LYS A 71 6.52 -2.49 14.46
C LYS A 71 7.93 -2.96 14.82
N HIS A 72 8.77 -3.16 13.81
CA HIS A 72 10.17 -3.47 14.03
C HIS A 72 10.88 -2.24 14.59
N TYR A 73 11.66 -2.39 15.66
CA TYR A 73 12.47 -1.31 16.20
C TYR A 73 13.90 -1.40 15.67
N ASN A 74 14.30 -0.42 14.87
CA ASN A 74 15.66 -0.32 14.36
C ASN A 74 16.53 0.51 15.32
N ALA A 75 17.30 -0.19 16.15
CA ALA A 75 18.19 0.45 17.13
C ALA A 75 19.27 1.33 16.49
N ARG A 76 19.64 1.11 15.22
CA ARG A 76 20.64 1.93 14.53
C ARG A 76 20.12 3.34 14.24
N PHE A 77 18.84 3.45 13.93
CA PHE A 77 18.19 4.72 13.59
C PHE A 77 17.30 5.26 14.71
N ASN A 78 17.16 4.52 15.82
CA ASN A 78 16.28 4.85 16.94
C ASN A 78 14.85 5.13 16.46
N SER A 79 14.37 4.30 15.53
CA SER A 79 13.09 4.47 14.84
C SER A 79 12.35 3.14 14.71
N TYR A 80 11.04 3.22 14.60
CA TYR A 80 10.22 2.07 14.20
C TYR A 80 10.09 2.05 12.68
N GLU A 81 10.29 0.88 12.09
CA GLU A 81 10.21 0.66 10.66
C GLU A 81 8.95 -0.15 10.33
N ASP A 82 8.36 0.14 9.17
CA ASP A 82 7.15 -0.51 8.68
C ASP A 82 7.46 -1.88 8.07
N PHE A 83 6.61 -2.86 8.37
CA PHE A 83 6.58 -4.11 7.61
C PHE A 83 5.85 -3.88 6.29
N TYR A 84 6.30 -4.55 5.22
CA TYR A 84 5.75 -4.33 3.87
C TYR A 84 4.84 -5.44 3.39
N ASP A 85 5.12 -6.69 3.78
CA ASP A 85 4.31 -7.84 3.38
C ASP A 85 4.51 -9.03 4.33
N LEU A 86 3.58 -9.98 4.34
CA LEU A 86 3.69 -11.20 5.12
C LEU A 86 3.19 -12.44 4.39
N LYS A 87 3.67 -13.60 4.84
CA LYS A 87 3.24 -14.91 4.36
C LYS A 87 3.24 -15.94 5.48
N PHE A 88 2.14 -16.66 5.66
CA PHE A 88 2.10 -17.78 6.59
C PHE A 88 2.76 -19.02 5.98
N SER A 89 3.39 -19.82 6.85
CA SER A 89 3.89 -21.13 6.47
C SER A 89 3.72 -22.13 7.60
N GLN A 90 3.21 -23.30 7.27
CA GLN A 90 3.24 -24.45 8.16
C GLN A 90 4.52 -25.26 7.89
N GLU A 91 5.31 -25.52 8.93
CA GLU A 91 6.46 -26.42 8.86
C GLU A 91 6.30 -27.52 9.92
N GLY A 92 5.81 -28.68 9.48
CA GLY A 92 5.43 -29.76 10.39
C GLY A 92 4.32 -29.35 11.36
N PRO A 93 4.50 -29.50 12.68
CA PRO A 93 3.50 -29.14 13.69
C PRO A 93 3.57 -27.67 14.12
N LYS A 94 4.37 -26.83 13.44
CA LYS A 94 4.61 -25.44 13.80
C LYS A 94 4.05 -24.50 12.74
N LEU A 95 3.57 -23.35 13.21
CA LEU A 95 3.06 -22.28 12.37
C LEU A 95 4.01 -21.09 12.41
N PHE A 96 4.40 -20.61 11.23
CA PHE A 96 5.31 -19.49 11.06
C PHE A 96 4.66 -18.35 10.27
N VAL A 97 5.15 -17.14 10.52
CA VAL A 97 4.91 -15.95 9.72
C VAL A 97 6.25 -15.45 9.20
N TYR A 98 6.36 -15.39 7.89
CA TYR A 98 7.44 -14.71 7.21
C TYR A 98 7.01 -13.29 6.92
N THR A 99 7.86 -12.31 7.19
CA THR A 99 7.56 -10.90 6.91
C THR A 99 8.80 -10.17 6.46
N ILE A 100 8.61 -9.12 5.69
CA ILE A 100 9.70 -8.26 5.21
C ILE A 100 9.64 -6.89 5.86
N ASN A 101 10.79 -6.46 6.38
CA ASN A 101 11.03 -5.07 6.74
C ASN A 101 12.24 -4.62 5.93
N GLY A 102 11.96 -3.89 4.87
CA GLY A 102 12.97 -3.34 4.02
C GLY A 102 13.80 -4.36 3.23
N TYR A 103 15.10 -4.41 3.51
CA TYR A 103 16.04 -5.38 2.94
C TYR A 103 16.22 -6.63 3.81
N SER A 104 15.37 -6.80 4.82
CA SER A 104 15.42 -7.90 5.79
C SER A 104 14.20 -8.80 5.66
N LEU A 105 14.42 -10.11 5.75
CA LEU A 105 13.39 -11.14 5.85
C LEU A 105 13.42 -11.71 7.28
N TYR A 106 12.26 -11.78 7.92
CA TYR A 106 12.09 -12.30 9.26
C TYR A 106 11.24 -13.56 9.24
N LYS A 107 11.56 -14.50 10.11
CA LYS A 107 10.75 -15.68 10.39
C LYS A 107 10.34 -15.67 11.86
N TYR A 108 9.04 -15.55 12.11
CA TYR A 108 8.43 -15.64 13.43
C TYR A 108 7.67 -16.95 13.59
N GLU A 109 7.77 -17.61 14.73
CA GLU A 109 6.90 -18.73 15.11
C GLU A 109 5.70 -18.20 15.90
N ILE A 110 4.50 -18.73 15.63
CA ILE A 110 3.31 -18.46 16.42
C ILE A 110 3.22 -19.51 17.54
N ILE A 111 3.49 -19.09 18.77
CA ILE A 111 3.44 -19.96 19.96
C ILE A 111 2.54 -19.30 21.01
N ASN A 112 1.52 -20.02 21.50
CA ASN A 112 0.64 -19.56 22.57
C ASN A 112 0.06 -18.14 22.32
N ASN A 113 -0.39 -17.87 21.10
CA ASN A 113 -0.86 -16.56 20.65
C ASN A 113 0.17 -15.43 20.82
N LYS A 114 1.46 -15.72 20.60
CA LYS A 114 2.54 -14.73 20.51
C LYS A 114 3.42 -15.04 19.31
N LEU A 115 4.09 -14.01 18.82
CA LEU A 115 5.12 -14.14 17.79
C LEU A 115 6.49 -14.15 18.46
N GLU A 116 7.26 -15.21 18.21
CA GLU A 116 8.64 -15.34 18.66
C GLU A 116 9.57 -15.30 17.44
N LEU A 117 10.56 -14.40 17.43
CA LEU A 117 11.52 -14.32 16.34
C LEU A 117 12.40 -15.58 16.37
N VAL A 118 12.43 -16.31 15.26
CA VAL A 118 13.23 -17.52 15.11
C VAL A 118 14.49 -17.25 14.32
N GLU A 119 14.37 -16.53 13.21
CA GLU A 119 15.49 -16.25 12.31
C GLU A 119 15.30 -14.91 11.60
N GLU A 120 16.42 -14.25 11.29
CA GLU A 120 16.46 -13.00 10.54
C GLU A 120 17.57 -13.04 9.49
N SER A 121 17.24 -12.72 8.25
CA SER A 121 18.22 -12.59 7.17
C SER A 121 18.24 -11.17 6.65
N LYS A 122 19.36 -10.47 6.85
CA LYS A 122 19.61 -9.12 6.35
C LYS A 122 20.41 -9.19 5.06
N ASN A 123 19.91 -8.55 4.01
CA ASN A 123 20.67 -8.41 2.78
C ASN A 123 21.59 -7.18 2.85
N THR A 124 22.87 -7.36 2.52
CA THR A 124 23.88 -6.28 2.51
C THR A 124 23.95 -5.50 1.20
N TYR A 125 23.21 -5.92 0.16
CA TYR A 125 23.27 -5.35 -1.19
C TYR A 125 22.20 -4.28 -1.49
N TRP A 126 21.62 -3.63 -0.47
CA TRP A 126 20.60 -2.57 -0.62
C TRP A 126 19.46 -2.97 -1.57
N GLU A 127 18.98 -4.21 -1.46
CA GLU A 127 17.85 -4.69 -2.22
C GLU A 127 16.61 -4.67 -1.34
N TRP A 128 15.69 -3.76 -1.66
CA TRP A 128 14.41 -3.64 -0.99
C TRP A 128 13.48 -4.76 -1.48
N TYR A 129 12.99 -5.57 -0.55
CA TYR A 129 11.96 -6.55 -0.85
C TYR A 129 10.62 -5.84 -0.92
N ASN A 130 9.88 -6.09 -1.99
CA ASN A 130 8.54 -5.54 -2.19
C ASN A 130 7.47 -6.50 -1.67
N ARG A 131 7.78 -7.81 -1.65
CA ARG A 131 6.82 -8.86 -1.37
C ARG A 131 7.49 -10.11 -0.81
N VAL A 132 6.75 -10.86 0.01
CA VAL A 132 7.06 -12.23 0.40
C VAL A 132 5.91 -13.16 0.00
N ASP A 133 6.21 -14.24 -0.71
CA ASP A 133 5.20 -15.22 -1.13
C ASP A 133 5.73 -16.64 -1.01
N LYS A 134 4.90 -17.61 -1.42
CA LYS A 134 5.29 -18.99 -1.63
C LYS A 134 5.50 -19.30 -3.09
N PHE A 135 6.58 -20.01 -3.37
CA PHE A 135 6.87 -20.67 -4.64
C PHE A 135 6.87 -22.17 -4.34
N GLY A 136 5.72 -22.81 -4.58
CA GLY A 136 5.39 -24.11 -4.01
C GLY A 136 5.45 -24.10 -2.48
N ASP A 137 6.26 -24.98 -1.88
CA ASP A 137 6.40 -25.07 -0.41
C ASP A 137 7.49 -24.15 0.15
N LYS A 138 8.22 -23.44 -0.70
CA LYS A 138 9.33 -22.58 -0.31
C LYS A 138 8.91 -21.13 -0.22
N ILE A 139 9.54 -20.40 0.69
CA ILE A 139 9.37 -18.96 0.79
C ILE A 139 10.17 -18.29 -0.31
N ALA A 140 9.59 -17.25 -0.88
CA ALA A 140 10.20 -16.42 -1.90
C ALA A 140 10.10 -14.95 -1.50
N THR A 141 11.17 -14.18 -1.75
CA THR A 141 11.08 -12.72 -1.76
C THR A 141 11.11 -12.21 -3.19
N ILE A 142 10.36 -11.15 -3.46
CA ILE A 142 10.27 -10.50 -4.77
C ILE A 142 10.73 -9.05 -4.61
N SER A 143 11.63 -8.62 -5.48
CA SER A 143 12.20 -7.27 -5.50
C SER A 143 12.39 -6.77 -6.94
N ALA A 144 12.84 -5.52 -7.08
CA ALA A 144 13.33 -4.98 -8.36
C ALA A 144 14.50 -5.79 -8.95
N LYS A 145 15.20 -6.60 -8.15
CA LYS A 145 16.31 -7.46 -8.60
C LYS A 145 15.88 -8.88 -8.99
N GLY A 146 14.61 -9.23 -8.79
CA GLY A 146 14.06 -10.52 -9.18
C GLY A 146 13.44 -11.29 -8.01
N VAL A 147 13.39 -12.61 -8.14
CA VAL A 147 12.85 -13.53 -7.12
C VAL A 147 13.99 -14.30 -6.47
N LYS A 148 13.98 -14.42 -5.14
CA LYS A 148 14.87 -15.28 -4.39
C LYS A 148 14.09 -16.33 -3.63
N ILE A 149 14.51 -17.59 -3.73
CA ILE A 149 13.90 -18.72 -3.02
C ILE A 149 14.74 -19.03 -1.80
N TRP A 150 14.08 -19.16 -0.65
CA TRP A 150 14.67 -19.35 0.65
C TRP A 150 14.37 -20.75 1.19
N ASN A 151 15.35 -21.35 1.88
CA ASN A 151 15.08 -22.51 2.72
C ASN A 151 14.56 -22.07 4.11
N ASN A 152 14.31 -23.04 4.99
CA ASN A 152 13.71 -22.78 6.30
C ASN A 152 14.65 -22.04 7.27
N ASN A 153 15.95 -21.99 6.96
CA ASN A 153 17.00 -21.27 7.70
C ASN A 153 17.28 -19.87 7.11
N LEU A 154 16.42 -19.40 6.20
CA LEU A 154 16.60 -18.13 5.48
C LEU A 154 17.92 -18.05 4.68
N GLU A 155 18.37 -19.18 4.12
CA GLU A 155 19.43 -19.21 3.13
C GLU A 155 18.85 -19.21 1.72
N ILE A 156 19.44 -18.43 0.82
CA ILE A 156 19.02 -18.38 -0.59
C ILE A 156 19.48 -19.67 -1.27
N ILE A 157 18.54 -20.45 -1.79
CA ILE A 157 18.79 -21.70 -2.51
C ILE A 157 18.57 -21.61 -4.02
N SER A 158 17.86 -20.59 -4.47
CA SER A 158 17.66 -20.31 -5.90
C SER A 158 17.35 -18.83 -6.12
N SER A 159 17.56 -18.35 -7.34
CA SER A 159 17.21 -16.99 -7.74
C SER A 159 16.82 -16.93 -9.22
N TYR A 160 15.84 -16.09 -9.54
CA TYR A 160 15.30 -15.90 -10.88
C TYR A 160 15.28 -14.41 -11.24
N ASP A 161 15.68 -14.10 -12.47
CA ASP A 161 15.57 -12.75 -13.03
C ASP A 161 14.13 -12.49 -13.54
N LEU A 162 13.16 -12.60 -12.63
CA LEU A 162 11.74 -12.34 -12.87
C LEU A 162 11.34 -11.11 -12.07
N LYS A 163 11.08 -10.01 -12.77
CA LYS A 163 10.84 -8.69 -12.18
C LYS A 163 9.45 -8.20 -12.54
N ASN A 164 8.81 -7.53 -11.59
CA ASN A 164 7.60 -6.77 -11.85
C ASN A 164 7.48 -5.64 -10.83
N GLU A 165 7.95 -4.45 -11.19
CA GLU A 165 7.88 -3.27 -10.33
C GLU A 165 6.49 -2.63 -10.35
N GLU A 166 5.76 -2.78 -11.46
CA GLU A 166 4.43 -2.19 -11.62
C GLU A 166 3.36 -2.98 -10.83
N THR A 167 3.40 -4.31 -10.89
CA THR A 167 2.44 -5.21 -10.22
C THR A 167 3.14 -6.39 -9.52
N PRO A 168 3.95 -6.16 -8.48
CA PRO A 168 4.70 -7.22 -7.79
C PRO A 168 3.81 -8.32 -7.19
N TYR A 169 2.55 -8.01 -6.86
CA TYR A 169 1.58 -8.97 -6.34
C TYR A 169 1.09 -9.99 -7.38
N SER A 170 1.27 -9.70 -8.67
CA SER A 170 0.89 -10.61 -9.75
C SER A 170 1.88 -11.75 -9.94
N LEU A 171 3.13 -11.58 -9.48
CA LEU A 171 4.18 -12.58 -9.63
C LEU A 171 4.02 -13.70 -8.59
N ARG A 172 3.42 -14.82 -8.98
CA ARG A 172 3.07 -15.93 -8.06
C ARG A 172 3.42 -17.29 -8.64
N ALA A 173 3.76 -18.26 -7.79
CA ALA A 173 4.01 -19.64 -8.21
C ALA A 173 3.34 -20.62 -7.23
N SER A 174 2.22 -21.21 -7.64
CA SER A 174 1.51 -22.20 -6.82
C SER A 174 2.25 -23.55 -6.74
N ASN A 175 3.23 -23.78 -7.62
CA ASN A 175 4.13 -24.95 -7.60
C ASN A 175 5.58 -24.51 -7.88
N ASN A 176 6.52 -25.44 -7.80
CA ASN A 176 7.95 -25.14 -7.96
C ASN A 176 8.40 -24.93 -9.42
N PHE A 177 7.53 -25.16 -10.41
CA PHE A 177 7.90 -25.22 -11.83
C PHE A 177 7.41 -24.04 -12.64
N TYR A 178 6.28 -23.44 -12.27
CA TYR A 178 5.68 -22.36 -13.04
C TYR A 178 5.37 -21.15 -12.17
N ALA A 179 5.79 -19.99 -12.64
CA ALA A 179 5.36 -18.70 -12.13
C ALA A 179 4.42 -18.03 -13.12
N THR A 180 3.47 -17.26 -12.60
CA THR A 180 2.55 -16.43 -13.36
C THR A 180 2.83 -14.98 -13.03
N ASN A 181 2.66 -14.08 -13.99
CA ASN A 181 2.93 -12.66 -13.83
C ASN A 181 1.99 -11.85 -14.72
N VAL A 182 1.48 -10.71 -14.24
CA VAL A 182 0.75 -9.76 -15.07
C VAL A 182 1.68 -8.59 -15.40
N SER A 183 2.11 -8.48 -16.65
CA SER A 183 3.06 -7.45 -17.08
C SER A 183 2.43 -6.61 -18.20
N GLY A 184 2.06 -5.37 -17.88
CA GLY A 184 1.19 -4.56 -18.73
C GLY A 184 -0.12 -5.29 -19.04
N ASP A 185 -0.50 -5.35 -20.31
CA ASP A 185 -1.73 -5.99 -20.79
C ASP A 185 -1.58 -7.50 -21.05
N TYR A 186 -0.61 -8.15 -20.40
CA TYR A 186 -0.32 -9.56 -20.61
C TYR A 186 -0.27 -10.36 -19.32
N LEU A 187 -0.92 -11.52 -19.34
CA LEU A 187 -0.60 -12.63 -18.46
C LEU A 187 0.57 -13.41 -19.07
N GLU A 188 1.64 -13.54 -18.31
CA GLU A 188 2.83 -14.32 -18.65
C GLU A 188 2.92 -15.55 -17.74
N ILE A 189 3.22 -16.71 -18.33
CA ILE A 189 3.48 -17.95 -17.63
C ILE A 189 4.94 -18.31 -17.88
N HIS A 190 5.74 -18.35 -16.82
CA HIS A 190 7.17 -18.62 -16.86
C HIS A 190 7.46 -20.01 -16.33
N ASN A 191 8.22 -20.80 -17.07
CA ASN A 191 8.79 -22.06 -16.58
C ASN A 191 10.10 -21.75 -15.83
N LEU A 192 10.10 -22.04 -14.54
CA LEU A 192 11.20 -21.77 -13.61
C LEU A 192 12.37 -22.75 -13.77
N GLU A 193 12.12 -23.98 -14.25
CA GLU A 193 13.16 -24.99 -14.42
C GLU A 193 14.11 -24.63 -15.56
N ASN A 194 13.56 -24.31 -16.73
CA ASN A 194 14.33 -23.93 -17.91
C ASN A 194 14.49 -22.40 -18.08
N ARG A 195 13.90 -21.60 -17.18
CA ARG A 195 13.96 -20.13 -17.15
C ARG A 195 13.46 -19.49 -18.46
N SER A 196 12.31 -19.96 -18.95
CA SER A 196 11.73 -19.49 -20.21
C SER A 196 10.26 -19.08 -20.07
N LEU A 197 9.80 -18.25 -21.01
CA LEU A 197 8.39 -17.88 -21.12
C LEU A 197 7.62 -19.00 -21.82
N ALA A 198 6.74 -19.68 -21.08
CA ALA A 198 5.90 -20.76 -21.59
C ALA A 198 4.68 -20.23 -22.37
N ALA A 199 4.05 -19.16 -21.89
CA ALA A 199 2.92 -18.54 -22.56
C ALA A 199 2.85 -17.03 -22.28
N LYS A 200 2.31 -16.29 -23.24
CA LYS A 200 2.00 -14.85 -23.14
C LYS A 200 0.63 -14.59 -23.73
N ILE A 201 -0.29 -14.11 -22.90
CA ILE A 201 -1.72 -14.06 -23.18
C ILE A 201 -2.21 -12.64 -22.97
N ALA A 202 -2.85 -12.04 -23.98
CA ALA A 202 -3.43 -10.71 -23.84
C ALA A 202 -4.63 -10.71 -22.88
N ILE A 203 -4.67 -9.72 -22.01
CA ILE A 203 -5.74 -9.45 -21.04
C ILE A 203 -6.16 -7.98 -21.14
N ASN A 204 -7.34 -7.63 -20.62
CA ASN A 204 -7.95 -6.33 -20.90
C ASN A 204 -8.09 -5.50 -19.61
N PHE A 205 -7.20 -4.53 -19.43
CA PHE A 205 -7.35 -3.51 -18.39
C PHE A 205 -7.76 -2.18 -19.02
N PHE A 206 -8.75 -1.53 -18.40
CA PHE A 206 -9.18 -0.17 -18.70
C PHE A 206 -8.29 0.85 -17.99
N GLN A 207 -7.83 0.53 -16.78
CA GLN A 207 -6.83 1.31 -16.04
C GLN A 207 -5.47 0.61 -16.04
N LYS A 208 -4.41 1.29 -15.58
CA LYS A 208 -3.12 0.63 -15.39
C LYS A 208 -3.31 -0.55 -14.44
N PRO A 209 -2.74 -1.73 -14.75
CA PRO A 209 -2.87 -2.87 -13.88
C PRO A 209 -2.25 -2.51 -12.53
N ASN A 210 -3.05 -2.46 -11.47
CA ASN A 210 -2.55 -2.25 -10.12
C ASN A 210 -3.20 -3.29 -9.19
N ASN A 211 -2.37 -3.98 -8.40
CA ASN A 211 -2.79 -5.01 -7.46
C ASN A 211 -3.52 -6.24 -8.06
N HIS A 212 -3.41 -6.49 -9.37
CA HIS A 212 -3.93 -7.72 -9.96
C HIS A 212 -3.14 -8.94 -9.51
N LYS A 213 -3.83 -10.00 -9.10
CA LYS A 213 -3.22 -11.28 -8.75
C LYS A 213 -3.75 -12.38 -9.63
N THR A 214 -2.89 -13.35 -9.86
CA THR A 214 -3.19 -14.58 -10.58
C THR A 214 -3.33 -15.74 -9.59
N TYR A 215 -3.90 -16.84 -10.04
CA TYR A 215 -3.89 -18.10 -9.30
C TYR A 215 -3.61 -19.24 -10.26
N GLN A 216 -2.85 -20.23 -9.83
CA GLN A 216 -2.67 -21.47 -10.57
C GLN A 216 -3.13 -22.66 -9.73
N ASP A 217 -3.97 -23.52 -10.30
CA ASP A 217 -4.47 -24.72 -9.63
C ASP A 217 -3.49 -25.92 -9.78
N ALA A 218 -3.79 -27.02 -9.10
CA ALA A 218 -2.99 -28.24 -9.16
C ALA A 218 -2.95 -28.91 -10.54
N ASN A 219 -3.90 -28.57 -11.43
CA ASN A 219 -3.93 -29.04 -12.82
C ASN A 219 -3.19 -28.08 -13.77
N LEU A 220 -2.44 -27.12 -13.23
CA LEU A 220 -1.72 -26.09 -13.97
C LEU A 220 -2.63 -25.16 -14.79
N ASN A 221 -3.92 -25.07 -14.46
CA ASN A 221 -4.75 -24.03 -15.04
C ASN A 221 -4.47 -22.70 -14.34
N THR A 222 -4.29 -21.66 -15.13
CA THR A 222 -4.04 -20.30 -14.65
C THR A 222 -5.32 -19.48 -14.71
N TYR A 223 -5.63 -18.83 -13.60
CA TYR A 223 -6.77 -17.97 -13.41
C TYR A 223 -6.28 -16.53 -13.27
N VAL A 224 -6.97 -15.62 -13.95
CA VAL A 224 -6.71 -14.18 -13.91
C VAL A 224 -8.04 -13.44 -14.01
N VAL A 225 -8.11 -12.27 -13.41
CA VAL A 225 -9.27 -11.39 -13.53
C VAL A 225 -8.79 -10.09 -14.13
N ASP A 226 -9.38 -9.74 -15.27
CA ASP A 226 -9.21 -8.44 -15.89
C ASP A 226 -10.45 -7.58 -15.62
N ASP A 227 -10.53 -6.39 -16.23
CA ASP A 227 -11.58 -5.42 -15.91
C ASP A 227 -12.97 -5.81 -16.43
N TYR A 228 -13.08 -6.94 -17.13
CA TYR A 228 -14.34 -7.39 -17.72
C TYR A 228 -14.65 -8.86 -17.40
N TYR A 229 -13.63 -9.68 -17.18
CA TYR A 229 -13.78 -11.13 -17.06
C TYR A 229 -12.86 -11.72 -15.99
N ALA A 230 -13.38 -12.71 -15.27
CA ALA A 230 -12.56 -13.76 -14.69
C ALA A 230 -12.32 -14.83 -15.76
N LYS A 231 -11.07 -15.18 -16.03
CA LYS A 231 -10.67 -16.10 -17.10
C LYS A 231 -9.83 -17.25 -16.55
N LYS A 232 -10.00 -18.42 -17.16
CA LYS A 232 -9.23 -19.64 -16.89
C LYS A 232 -8.50 -20.07 -18.17
N TYR A 233 -7.20 -20.28 -18.08
CA TYR A 233 -6.33 -20.68 -19.17
C TYR A 233 -5.61 -21.99 -18.86
N SER A 234 -5.29 -22.77 -19.90
CA SER A 234 -4.32 -23.86 -19.79
C SER A 234 -2.89 -23.29 -19.67
N LEU A 235 -1.92 -24.16 -19.38
CA LEU A 235 -0.51 -23.79 -19.31
C LEU A 235 0.02 -23.21 -20.64
N GLU A 236 -0.50 -23.70 -21.76
CA GLU A 236 -0.17 -23.24 -23.13
C GLU A 236 -0.94 -21.96 -23.52
N GLY A 237 -1.76 -21.42 -22.62
CA GLY A 237 -2.53 -20.21 -22.82
C GLY A 237 -3.85 -20.37 -23.58
N LYS A 238 -4.37 -21.60 -23.72
CA LYS A 238 -5.70 -21.83 -24.28
C LYS A 238 -6.78 -21.37 -23.28
N LEU A 239 -7.72 -20.53 -23.71
CA LEU A 239 -8.88 -20.17 -22.88
C LEU A 239 -9.77 -21.41 -22.68
N LEU A 240 -9.97 -21.78 -21.41
CA LEU A 240 -10.77 -22.94 -21.00
C LEU A 240 -12.16 -22.54 -20.46
N GLY A 241 -12.29 -21.33 -19.94
CA GLY A 241 -13.54 -20.80 -19.44
C GLY A 241 -13.41 -19.33 -19.06
N SER A 242 -14.55 -18.64 -19.01
CA SER A 242 -14.60 -17.24 -18.62
C SER A 242 -15.94 -16.89 -18.02
N PHE A 243 -15.94 -15.98 -17.06
CA PHE A 243 -17.13 -15.36 -16.48
C PHE A 243 -17.03 -13.85 -16.67
N ARG A 244 -18.05 -13.24 -17.31
CA ARG A 244 -18.13 -11.79 -17.45
C ARG A 244 -18.70 -11.19 -16.18
N HIS A 245 -17.97 -10.28 -15.56
CA HIS A 245 -18.48 -9.47 -14.46
C HIS A 245 -18.87 -8.08 -15.00
N LEU A 246 -19.92 -7.48 -14.43
CA LEU A 246 -20.61 -6.35 -15.07
C LEU A 246 -20.19 -5.00 -14.53
N ASP A 247 -19.50 -4.97 -13.41
CA ASP A 247 -19.64 -3.82 -12.53
C ASP A 247 -18.32 -3.05 -12.32
N TYR A 248 -17.15 -3.70 -12.22
CA TYR A 248 -15.92 -3.02 -11.76
C TYR A 248 -14.62 -3.79 -12.09
N GLU A 249 -13.46 -3.16 -11.88
CA GLU A 249 -12.12 -3.75 -12.03
C GLU A 249 -11.97 -5.05 -11.24
N GLY A 250 -11.33 -6.06 -11.84
CA GLY A 250 -11.01 -7.32 -11.16
C GLY A 250 -9.67 -7.23 -10.44
N PHE A 251 -9.54 -7.67 -9.19
CA PHE A 251 -8.30 -7.51 -8.42
C PHE A 251 -7.60 -8.83 -8.10
N ASP A 252 -8.26 -9.71 -7.36
CA ASP A 252 -7.63 -10.93 -6.87
C ASP A 252 -8.48 -12.15 -7.23
N ILE A 253 -7.83 -13.29 -7.47
CA ILE A 253 -8.48 -14.57 -7.69
C ILE A 253 -7.68 -15.66 -6.99
N THR A 254 -8.38 -16.55 -6.30
CA THR A 254 -7.75 -17.62 -5.54
C THR A 254 -8.72 -18.77 -5.25
N SER A 255 -8.20 -19.86 -4.69
CA SER A 255 -8.96 -21.04 -4.29
C SER A 255 -8.23 -21.80 -3.19
N SER A 256 -9.00 -22.53 -2.38
CA SER A 256 -8.49 -23.53 -1.46
C SER A 256 -8.25 -24.91 -2.11
N GLY A 257 -8.59 -25.08 -3.40
CA GLY A 257 -8.49 -26.34 -4.13
C GLY A 257 -9.74 -27.23 -4.05
N ASN A 258 -10.85 -26.75 -3.49
CA ASN A 258 -12.08 -27.53 -3.28
C ASN A 258 -13.08 -27.53 -4.45
N GLY A 259 -12.62 -27.21 -5.66
CA GLY A 259 -13.48 -27.15 -6.86
C GLY A 259 -14.22 -25.83 -7.08
N PHE A 260 -14.01 -24.83 -6.22
CA PHE A 260 -14.46 -23.46 -6.44
C PHE A 260 -13.27 -22.53 -6.65
N VAL A 261 -13.47 -21.45 -7.40
CA VAL A 261 -12.56 -20.29 -7.43
C VAL A 261 -13.33 -19.06 -6.99
N TYR A 262 -12.64 -18.17 -6.30
CA TYR A 262 -13.22 -16.94 -5.78
C TYR A 262 -12.45 -15.78 -6.37
N PHE A 263 -13.13 -14.72 -6.78
CA PHE A 263 -12.47 -13.49 -7.16
C PHE A 263 -13.12 -12.26 -6.56
N SER A 264 -12.33 -11.20 -6.39
CA SER A 264 -12.80 -9.89 -5.97
C SER A 264 -12.79 -8.89 -7.12
N ASN A 265 -13.78 -8.01 -7.13
CA ASN A 265 -13.92 -6.95 -8.13
C ASN A 265 -14.16 -5.57 -7.50
N GLY A 266 -13.59 -5.32 -6.31
CA GLY A 266 -13.80 -4.09 -5.57
C GLY A 266 -15.14 -4.07 -4.82
N MET A 267 -16.26 -4.30 -5.48
CA MET A 267 -17.58 -4.24 -4.80
C MET A 267 -17.91 -5.48 -4.00
N GLY A 268 -17.35 -6.62 -4.38
CA GLY A 268 -17.74 -7.89 -3.80
C GLY A 268 -16.77 -9.01 -4.08
N VAL A 269 -17.19 -10.19 -3.66
CA VAL A 269 -16.55 -11.46 -3.98
C VAL A 269 -17.54 -12.33 -4.73
N VAL A 270 -17.06 -12.95 -5.80
CA VAL A 270 -17.83 -13.85 -6.64
C VAL A 270 -17.26 -15.26 -6.51
N LYS A 271 -18.13 -16.24 -6.32
CA LYS A 271 -17.81 -17.66 -6.25
C LYS A 271 -18.19 -18.35 -7.55
N LEU A 272 -17.22 -18.97 -8.21
CA LEU A 272 -17.41 -19.71 -9.45
C LEU A 272 -17.07 -21.20 -9.25
N LEU A 273 -17.66 -22.07 -10.07
CA LEU A 273 -17.14 -23.42 -10.24
C LEU A 273 -15.81 -23.38 -10.98
N ALA A 274 -14.78 -24.04 -10.43
CA ALA A 274 -13.48 -24.15 -11.08
C ALA A 274 -13.54 -24.97 -12.38
N SER A 275 -14.54 -25.86 -12.53
CA SER A 275 -14.68 -26.74 -13.69
C SER A 275 -15.04 -25.98 -14.97
N ASP A 276 -15.98 -25.05 -14.90
CA ASP A 276 -16.58 -24.39 -16.06
C ASP A 276 -16.71 -22.86 -15.93
N MET A 277 -16.22 -22.28 -14.81
CA MET A 277 -16.34 -20.85 -14.48
C MET A 277 -17.79 -20.37 -14.31
N SER A 278 -18.76 -21.26 -14.12
CA SER A 278 -20.16 -20.87 -13.89
C SER A 278 -20.35 -20.23 -12.52
N LEU A 279 -21.20 -19.21 -12.46
CA LEU A 279 -21.56 -18.52 -11.23
C LEU A 279 -22.25 -19.49 -10.25
N LYS A 280 -21.76 -19.51 -9.01
CA LYS A 280 -22.43 -20.20 -7.90
C LYS A 280 -23.04 -19.25 -6.90
N ASP A 281 -22.31 -18.21 -6.53
CA ASP A 281 -22.76 -17.26 -5.53
C ASP A 281 -22.01 -15.93 -5.64
N TYR A 282 -22.52 -14.89 -5.01
CA TYR A 282 -21.86 -13.60 -4.89
C TYR A 282 -22.20 -12.92 -3.57
N ALA A 283 -21.26 -12.14 -3.04
CA ALA A 283 -21.51 -11.27 -1.90
C ALA A 283 -21.05 -9.84 -2.21
N TYR A 284 -21.94 -8.89 -1.97
CA TYR A 284 -21.64 -7.46 -2.04
C TYR A 284 -21.01 -7.01 -0.71
N THR A 285 -19.73 -6.65 -0.74
CA THR A 285 -18.92 -6.42 0.46
C THR A 285 -18.80 -4.96 0.86
N TYR A 286 -19.31 -4.04 0.04
CA TYR A 286 -19.20 -2.59 0.24
C TYR A 286 -19.67 -2.11 1.63
N SER A 287 -20.68 -2.75 2.21
CA SER A 287 -21.22 -2.44 3.54
C SER A 287 -20.99 -3.57 4.56
N LEU A 288 -20.17 -4.57 4.22
CA LEU A 288 -19.87 -5.70 5.12
C LEU A 288 -18.61 -5.38 5.93
N GLY A 289 -18.77 -5.18 7.24
CA GLY A 289 -17.64 -4.88 8.14
C GLY A 289 -17.26 -3.40 8.25
N GLY A 290 -17.80 -2.56 7.38
CA GLY A 290 -17.65 -1.10 7.35
C GLY A 290 -18.39 -0.54 6.14
N ASN A 291 -18.61 0.78 6.10
CA ASN A 291 -19.18 1.45 4.93
C ASN A 291 -18.07 1.82 3.95
N GLY A 292 -18.30 1.63 2.64
CA GLY A 292 -17.34 2.05 1.62
C GLY A 292 -16.24 1.03 1.32
N GLY A 293 -16.45 -0.24 1.66
CA GLY A 293 -15.50 -1.31 1.43
C GLY A 293 -15.19 -1.54 -0.06
N TRP A 294 -13.91 -1.63 -0.39
CA TRP A 294 -13.38 -1.93 -1.72
C TRP A 294 -12.45 -3.15 -1.66
N ALA A 295 -12.96 -4.33 -2.03
CA ALA A 295 -12.31 -5.63 -1.96
C ALA A 295 -11.21 -5.80 -3.01
N MET A 296 -9.96 -5.60 -2.60
CA MET A 296 -8.79 -5.67 -3.48
C MET A 296 -7.91 -6.90 -3.24
N GLY A 297 -7.90 -7.43 -2.02
CA GLY A 297 -7.11 -8.62 -1.68
C GLY A 297 -8.01 -9.77 -1.22
N LEU A 298 -7.61 -10.99 -1.56
CA LEU A 298 -8.35 -12.20 -1.26
C LEU A 298 -7.41 -13.32 -0.78
N SER A 299 -7.81 -14.02 0.27
CA SER A 299 -7.22 -15.31 0.65
C SER A 299 -8.33 -16.29 1.00
N VAL A 300 -8.22 -17.53 0.55
CA VAL A 300 -9.23 -18.57 0.79
C VAL A 300 -8.55 -19.76 1.43
N VAL A 301 -9.05 -20.17 2.59
CA VAL A 301 -8.49 -21.29 3.34
C VAL A 301 -9.56 -22.34 3.58
N ASN A 302 -9.20 -23.61 3.35
CA ASN A 302 -10.08 -24.71 3.75
C ASN A 302 -9.87 -25.00 5.24
N ASN A 303 -10.93 -24.87 6.03
CA ASN A 303 -10.94 -25.20 7.44
C ASN A 303 -12.06 -26.20 7.73
N LYS A 304 -11.69 -27.40 8.17
CA LYS A 304 -12.63 -28.49 8.51
C LYS A 304 -13.62 -28.81 7.36
N GLY A 305 -13.14 -28.77 6.11
CA GLY A 305 -13.92 -29.09 4.92
C GLY A 305 -14.71 -27.91 4.33
N TYR A 306 -14.72 -26.75 4.97
CA TYR A 306 -15.41 -25.55 4.49
C TYR A 306 -14.40 -24.44 4.18
N ASP A 307 -14.73 -23.60 3.21
CA ASP A 307 -13.91 -22.43 2.94
C ASP A 307 -14.24 -21.30 3.91
N ASN A 308 -13.18 -20.65 4.40
CA ASN A 308 -13.23 -19.32 4.94
C ASN A 308 -12.59 -18.37 3.92
N ILE A 309 -13.32 -17.33 3.53
CA ILE A 309 -12.89 -16.35 2.56
C ILE A 309 -12.50 -15.08 3.30
N VAL A 310 -11.22 -14.75 3.29
CA VAL A 310 -10.65 -13.55 3.91
C VAL A 310 -10.48 -12.48 2.84
N ILE A 311 -11.05 -11.32 3.08
CA ILE A 311 -11.10 -10.19 2.16
C ILE A 311 -10.37 -9.03 2.81
N PHE A 312 -9.39 -8.51 2.09
CA PHE A 312 -8.62 -7.32 2.44
C PHE A 312 -9.21 -6.16 1.62
N ASN A 313 -9.82 -5.19 2.31
CA ASN A 313 -10.37 -3.99 1.69
C ASN A 313 -9.86 -2.68 2.34
N ASN A 314 -10.19 -1.55 1.70
CA ASN A 314 -9.79 -0.21 2.14
C ASN A 314 -10.23 0.20 3.56
N THR A 315 -11.22 -0.47 4.17
CA THR A 315 -11.77 -0.07 5.47
C THR A 315 -11.63 -1.14 6.55
N ASN A 316 -11.44 -2.40 6.19
CA ASN A 316 -11.42 -3.52 7.12
C ASN A 316 -10.80 -4.79 6.49
N ILE A 317 -10.47 -5.75 7.35
CA ILE A 317 -10.36 -7.16 6.97
C ILE A 317 -11.69 -7.83 7.30
N LEU A 318 -12.28 -8.54 6.33
CA LEU A 318 -13.57 -9.21 6.43
C LEU A 318 -13.39 -10.70 6.23
N VAL A 319 -14.08 -11.52 7.02
CA VAL A 319 -14.12 -12.98 6.85
C VAL A 319 -15.54 -13.41 6.53
N LEU A 320 -15.70 -14.16 5.45
CA LEU A 320 -16.94 -14.82 5.06
C LEU A 320 -16.86 -16.33 5.26
N ASP A 321 -18.01 -16.97 5.43
CA ASP A 321 -18.16 -18.42 5.37
C ASP A 321 -18.27 -18.93 3.92
N HIS A 322 -18.38 -20.25 3.76
CA HIS A 322 -18.47 -20.91 2.45
C HIS A 322 -19.73 -20.55 1.63
N ASN A 323 -20.73 -19.94 2.25
CA ASN A 323 -21.95 -19.41 1.63
C ASN A 323 -21.89 -17.87 1.50
N LEU A 324 -20.68 -17.31 1.59
CA LEU A 324 -20.40 -15.88 1.49
C LEU A 324 -21.11 -15.01 2.55
N ASN A 325 -21.55 -15.58 3.68
CA ASN A 325 -22.09 -14.81 4.79
C ASN A 325 -20.96 -14.29 5.67
N LYS A 326 -21.11 -13.05 6.18
CA LYS A 326 -20.15 -12.47 7.12
C LYS A 326 -20.04 -13.30 8.40
N LEU A 327 -18.81 -13.69 8.74
CA LEU A 327 -18.45 -14.28 10.02
C LEU A 327 -17.89 -13.22 10.97
N ALA A 328 -16.83 -12.52 10.55
CA ALA A 328 -16.10 -11.59 11.40
C ALA A 328 -15.50 -10.44 10.57
N SER A 329 -15.11 -9.35 11.22
CA SER A 329 -14.37 -8.26 10.59
C SER A 329 -13.55 -7.48 11.61
N VAL A 330 -12.44 -6.87 11.18
CA VAL A 330 -11.68 -5.89 11.96
C VAL A 330 -11.44 -4.64 11.12
N SER A 331 -11.80 -3.47 11.63
CA SER A 331 -11.67 -2.20 10.92
C SER A 331 -10.22 -1.72 10.89
N SER A 332 -9.84 -1.00 9.83
CA SER A 332 -8.60 -0.24 9.82
C SER A 332 -8.70 0.95 10.77
N THR A 333 -7.69 1.09 11.63
CA THR A 333 -7.62 2.14 12.65
C THR A 333 -6.40 3.03 12.54
N GLU A 334 -5.40 2.67 11.73
CA GLU A 334 -4.20 3.50 11.57
C GLU A 334 -4.48 4.63 10.59
N GLU A 335 -4.12 5.85 10.97
CA GLU A 335 -4.18 7.00 10.08
C GLU A 335 -3.08 6.89 9.02
N GLU A 336 -3.41 7.25 7.78
CA GLU A 336 -2.44 7.39 6.70
C GLU A 336 -1.46 8.50 7.04
N ASP A 337 -0.17 8.25 6.83
CA ASP A 337 0.83 9.30 7.03
C ASP A 337 0.49 10.45 6.08
N PRO A 338 0.52 11.71 6.54
CA PRO A 338 0.39 12.83 5.64
C PRO A 338 1.50 12.73 4.59
N TYR A 339 1.13 12.85 3.31
CA TYR A 339 2.08 12.84 2.19
C TYR A 339 1.96 14.14 1.37
N PRO A 340 3.04 14.57 0.70
CA PRO A 340 2.97 15.72 -0.19
C PRO A 340 2.04 15.45 -1.38
N LEU A 341 1.11 16.35 -1.64
CA LEU A 341 0.13 16.20 -2.74
C LEU A 341 0.70 16.56 -4.11
N GLU A 342 1.91 17.12 -4.16
CA GLU A 342 2.60 17.52 -5.39
C GLU A 342 4.13 17.53 -5.19
N ASN A 343 4.89 17.67 -6.28
CA ASN A 343 6.34 17.78 -6.22
C ASN A 343 6.77 19.09 -5.55
N LEU A 344 7.91 19.07 -4.85
CA LEU A 344 8.51 20.26 -4.25
C LEU A 344 8.85 21.30 -5.32
N TYR A 345 8.44 22.55 -5.09
CA TYR A 345 8.84 23.70 -5.90
C TYR A 345 8.86 24.99 -5.09
N LEU A 346 9.67 25.95 -5.54
CA LEU A 346 9.70 27.33 -5.06
C LEU A 346 9.66 28.29 -6.25
N ASN A 347 9.00 29.43 -6.06
CA ASN A 347 8.99 30.56 -6.97
C ASN A 347 9.22 31.85 -6.18
N LEU A 348 9.85 32.81 -6.83
CA LEU A 348 10.09 34.15 -6.30
C LEU A 348 9.35 35.15 -7.16
N SER A 349 8.75 36.17 -6.53
CA SER A 349 8.21 37.32 -7.26
C SER A 349 9.26 38.01 -8.14
N HIS A 350 10.52 38.02 -7.68
CA HIS A 350 11.67 38.57 -8.38
C HIS A 350 12.91 37.72 -8.05
N PRO A 351 13.81 37.44 -9.03
CA PRO A 351 15.03 36.68 -8.78
C PRO A 351 16.12 37.50 -8.05
N SER A 352 15.92 38.81 -7.91
CA SER A 352 16.82 39.71 -7.21
C SER A 352 16.07 40.89 -6.58
N ALA A 353 16.62 41.47 -5.52
CA ALA A 353 16.12 42.72 -4.94
C ALA A 353 17.19 43.47 -4.15
N THR A 354 16.97 44.77 -3.93
CA THR A 354 17.81 45.60 -3.07
C THR A 354 17.47 45.45 -1.60
N ASN A 355 18.38 45.90 -0.74
CA ASN A 355 18.15 46.01 0.69
C ASN A 355 16.93 46.90 1.01
N GLY A 356 16.07 46.42 1.91
CA GLY A 356 14.79 47.01 2.31
C GLY A 356 13.63 46.66 1.38
N ALA A 357 13.87 46.01 0.25
CA ALA A 357 12.80 45.56 -0.64
C ALA A 357 12.05 44.37 -0.05
N LYS A 358 10.80 44.20 -0.49
CA LYS A 358 10.00 43.03 -0.14
C LYS A 358 9.90 42.10 -1.34
N ILE A 359 10.07 40.81 -1.09
CA ILE A 359 9.88 39.76 -2.09
C ILE A 359 8.81 38.79 -1.58
N THR A 360 7.99 38.27 -2.48
CA THR A 360 7.14 37.12 -2.17
C THR A 360 7.86 35.84 -2.56
N VAL A 361 7.93 34.91 -1.61
CA VAL A 361 8.34 33.52 -1.81
C VAL A 361 7.09 32.66 -1.73
N ASN A 362 6.82 31.88 -2.77
CA ASN A 362 5.71 30.93 -2.79
C ASN A 362 6.20 29.56 -3.25
N GLY A 363 5.57 28.51 -2.76
CA GLY A 363 5.99 27.15 -3.05
C GLY A 363 4.93 26.11 -2.75
N GLY A 364 5.25 24.87 -3.06
CA GLY A 364 4.37 23.72 -2.88
C GLY A 364 5.17 22.42 -2.76
N GLY A 365 4.44 21.32 -2.56
CA GLY A 365 5.00 19.98 -2.34
C GLY A 365 5.50 19.71 -0.92
N PHE A 366 5.00 20.48 0.05
CA PHE A 366 5.17 20.21 1.49
C PHE A 366 3.97 19.43 2.04
N LEU A 367 4.02 18.99 3.30
CA LEU A 367 2.87 18.34 3.92
C LEU A 367 1.71 19.33 4.13
N PRO A 368 0.45 18.87 4.01
CA PRO A 368 -0.71 19.67 4.35
C PRO A 368 -0.60 20.24 5.77
N ASN A 369 -0.80 21.55 5.91
CA ASN A 369 -0.79 22.23 7.20
C ASN A 369 0.48 22.02 8.03
N GLU A 370 1.65 21.75 7.44
CA GLU A 370 2.89 21.76 8.22
C GLU A 370 3.45 23.19 8.38
N THR A 371 4.22 23.41 9.45
CA THR A 371 5.00 24.65 9.61
C THR A 371 6.29 24.55 8.80
N LEU A 372 6.59 25.59 8.02
CA LEU A 372 7.77 25.70 7.19
C LEU A 372 8.73 26.74 7.76
N GLU A 373 10.02 26.45 7.67
CA GLU A 373 11.12 27.37 7.97
C GLU A 373 11.70 27.90 6.66
N ILE A 374 11.52 29.19 6.39
CA ILE A 374 12.17 29.89 5.29
C ILE A 374 13.45 30.52 5.83
N ALA A 375 14.59 29.99 5.43
CA ALA A 375 15.91 30.51 5.72
C ALA A 375 16.44 31.35 4.55
N LEU A 376 16.81 32.59 4.86
CA LEU A 376 17.51 33.48 3.95
C LEU A 376 18.71 34.07 4.72
N ASP A 377 19.91 33.67 4.31
CA ASP A 377 21.18 34.10 4.93
C ASP A 377 21.18 33.98 6.47
N GLY A 378 20.76 32.81 6.96
CA GLY A 378 20.69 32.51 8.39
C GLY A 378 19.49 33.10 9.14
N ASN A 379 18.73 34.03 8.55
CA ASN A 379 17.48 34.51 9.13
C ASN A 379 16.35 33.53 8.81
N ILE A 380 15.64 33.09 9.85
CA ILE A 380 14.54 32.10 9.73
C ILE A 380 13.20 32.81 9.91
N THR A 381 12.32 32.64 8.94
CA THR A 381 10.92 33.09 8.98
C THR A 381 10.00 31.88 8.92
N LEU A 382 8.98 31.83 9.78
CA LEU A 382 7.99 30.75 9.76
C LEU A 382 6.79 31.10 8.89
N VAL A 383 6.29 30.10 8.17
CA VAL A 383 5.02 30.15 7.43
C VAL A 383 4.30 28.81 7.56
N GLN A 384 2.98 28.81 7.50
CA GLN A 384 2.19 27.60 7.48
C GLN A 384 1.87 27.21 6.03
N ALA A 385 2.07 25.95 5.66
CA ALA A 385 1.49 25.40 4.43
C ALA A 385 -0.05 25.32 4.57
N ASN A 386 -0.77 25.43 3.47
CA ASN A 386 -2.21 25.20 3.46
C ASN A 386 -2.55 23.70 3.33
N ASN A 387 -3.84 23.37 3.23
CA ASN A 387 -4.32 21.98 3.04
C ASN A 387 -3.77 21.29 1.78
N ALA A 388 -3.27 22.05 0.80
CA ALA A 388 -2.66 21.52 -0.41
C ALA A 388 -1.13 21.39 -0.31
N GLY A 389 -0.52 21.69 0.85
CA GLY A 389 0.93 21.70 1.00
C GLY A 389 1.62 22.93 0.36
N ARG A 390 0.86 23.99 0.06
CA ARG A 390 1.37 25.22 -0.57
C ARG A 390 1.48 26.37 0.42
N PHE A 391 2.43 27.27 0.19
CA PHE A 391 2.59 28.47 1.01
C PHE A 391 2.91 29.70 0.15
N SER A 392 2.69 30.88 0.74
CA SER A 392 3.14 32.15 0.20
C SER A 392 3.49 33.08 1.35
N LYS A 393 4.70 33.65 1.32
CA LYS A 393 5.20 34.54 2.36
C LYS A 393 5.94 35.72 1.74
N GLU A 394 5.56 36.92 2.17
CA GLU A 394 6.35 38.12 1.93
C GLU A 394 7.54 38.12 2.91
N LEU A 395 8.75 38.20 2.37
CA LEU A 395 10.00 38.41 3.09
C LEU A 395 10.48 39.82 2.82
N GLU A 396 10.93 40.50 3.87
CA GLU A 396 11.67 41.76 3.72
C GLU A 396 13.16 41.41 3.63
N ILE A 397 13.84 41.92 2.60
CA ILE A 397 15.29 41.83 2.48
C ILE A 397 15.87 42.84 3.45
N ILE A 398 16.10 42.42 4.69
CA ILE A 398 16.58 43.35 5.72
C ILE A 398 18.07 43.60 5.48
N GLY A 399 18.36 44.70 4.81
CA GLY A 399 19.66 45.35 4.85
C GLY A 399 19.74 46.35 6.00
N PHE A 400 20.98 46.72 6.33
CA PHE A 400 21.38 47.54 7.48
C PHE A 400 20.38 48.62 7.95
N LYS A 401 20.05 48.60 9.25
CA LYS A 401 19.72 49.81 10.03
C LYS A 401 20.50 49.79 11.34
N TYR A 402 21.67 50.42 11.34
CA TYR A 402 22.49 50.80 12.50
C TYR A 402 22.64 49.74 13.61
N GLY A 403 23.58 48.80 13.42
CA GLY A 403 24.37 48.27 14.55
C GLY A 403 24.07 46.88 15.13
N ARG A 404 23.46 45.94 14.39
CA ARG A 404 23.42 44.50 14.78
C ARG A 404 23.72 43.57 13.59
N THR A 405 24.35 42.44 13.88
CA THR A 405 25.35 41.70 13.07
C THR A 405 24.83 40.60 12.11
N ASN A 406 23.65 40.74 11.49
CA ASN A 406 23.19 39.75 10.50
C ASN A 406 22.97 40.43 9.13
N GLU A 407 24.08 40.78 8.45
CA GLU A 407 24.06 41.41 7.13
C GLU A 407 23.96 40.37 6.00
N ILE A 408 22.95 40.50 5.15
CA ILE A 408 22.96 39.83 3.84
C ILE A 408 23.85 40.62 2.90
N LYS A 409 25.04 40.08 2.62
CA LYS A 409 25.98 40.70 1.67
C LYS A 409 25.39 40.70 0.27
N ALA A 410 25.60 41.80 -0.46
CA ALA A 410 25.32 41.83 -1.89
C ALA A 410 26.03 40.67 -2.59
N GLY A 411 25.32 40.03 -3.52
CA GLY A 411 25.76 38.80 -4.14
C GLY A 411 24.65 37.75 -4.23
N VAL A 412 25.04 36.57 -4.70
CA VAL A 412 24.14 35.42 -4.84
C VAL A 412 24.02 34.72 -3.49
N THR A 413 22.79 34.50 -3.05
CA THR A 413 22.42 33.70 -1.87
C THR A 413 21.29 32.74 -2.25
N ASP A 414 20.91 31.86 -1.34
CA ASP A 414 19.77 30.96 -1.53
C ASP A 414 18.67 31.25 -0.51
N ILE A 415 17.42 31.18 -0.98
CA ILE A 415 16.25 31.07 -0.11
C ILE A 415 15.95 29.59 0.02
N LYS A 416 16.14 29.05 1.22
CA LYS A 416 15.90 27.65 1.56
C LYS A 416 14.61 27.52 2.35
N VAL A 417 13.74 26.59 1.97
CA VAL A 417 12.50 26.28 2.69
C VAL A 417 12.55 24.85 3.18
N THR A 418 12.33 24.66 4.48
CA THR A 418 12.37 23.34 5.14
C THR A 418 11.06 23.07 5.88
N GLY A 419 10.41 21.94 5.61
CA GLY A 419 9.26 21.48 6.38
C GLY A 419 9.68 20.99 7.77
N ARG A 420 9.02 21.45 8.83
CA ARG A 420 9.37 21.04 10.19
C ARG A 420 9.00 19.59 10.47
N ASP A 421 7.90 19.12 9.92
CA ASP A 421 7.40 17.77 10.17
C ASP A 421 7.96 16.82 9.12
N SER A 422 7.83 17.19 7.85
CA SER A 422 8.26 16.39 6.71
C SER A 422 9.77 16.30 6.54
N LYS A 423 10.52 17.27 7.08
CA LYS A 423 11.96 17.51 6.83
C LYS A 423 12.31 17.73 5.35
N LEU A 424 11.30 17.86 4.47
CA LEU A 424 11.49 18.15 3.06
C LEU A 424 12.12 19.52 2.91
N THR A 425 13.04 19.63 1.96
CA THR A 425 13.86 20.83 1.78
C THR A 425 13.92 21.18 0.29
N TYR A 426 13.73 22.46 -0.03
CA TYR A 426 13.98 22.99 -1.36
C TYR A 426 14.67 24.36 -1.26
N SER A 427 15.55 24.68 -2.21
CA SER A 427 16.26 25.95 -2.26
C SER A 427 16.10 26.59 -3.64
N ILE A 428 16.03 27.92 -3.67
CA ILE A 428 16.03 28.71 -4.90
C ILE A 428 17.03 29.86 -4.77
N SER A 429 17.86 30.05 -5.80
CA SER A 429 18.87 31.11 -5.79
C SER A 429 18.23 32.49 -5.94
N PHE A 430 18.83 33.47 -5.26
CA PHE A 430 18.37 34.84 -5.16
C PHE A 430 19.57 35.79 -5.12
N THR A 431 19.49 36.93 -5.79
CA THR A 431 20.58 37.91 -5.81
C THR A 431 20.20 39.16 -5.02
N VAL A 432 21.00 39.49 -4.00
CA VAL A 432 20.91 40.80 -3.33
C VAL A 432 21.76 41.80 -4.09
N THR A 433 21.12 42.89 -4.53
CA THR A 433 21.79 44.00 -5.23
C THR A 433 21.98 45.19 -4.30
N ASP A 434 23.06 45.95 -4.50
CA ASP A 434 23.34 47.18 -3.75
C ASP A 434 22.30 48.29 -3.98
#